data_AF-A0A0F9NNE4-F1
#
_entry.id   AF-A0A0F9NNE4-F1
#
_cell.length_a   1.000
_cell.length_b   1.000
_cell.length_c   1.000
_cell.angle_alpha   90.00
_cell.angle_beta   90.00
_cell.angle_gamma   90.00
#
_symmetry.space_group_name_H-M   'P 1'
#
loop_
_entity.id
_entity.type
_entity.pdbx_description
1 polymer ?
#
loop_
_entity_poly.entity_id
_entity_poly.type
_entity_poly.pdbx_seq_one_letter_code
_entity_poly.pdbx_strand_id
1 'polypeptide(L)'
;MRKQKISDKQIRFAQEYMIDSNATQAATRAGYAKISAKVSGHNCITNYNVKQELAKLQAKAAAEIGFTIERAQQMYLEDREFASKVNQAGARVTATTGICRLYGMDKDAGGNREQTIIVISPRKSVESEVIDG
;
A
#
# COMPACT_ATOMS: atom_id res chain seq x y z
N MET A 1 -0.61 25.81 8.08
CA MET A 1 -1.84 24.99 8.30
C MET A 1 -1.66 24.19 9.58
N ARG A 2 -2.63 24.20 10.51
CA ARG A 2 -2.56 23.38 11.74
C ARG A 2 -2.66 21.90 11.36
N LYS A 3 -1.61 21.12 11.63
CA LYS A 3 -1.63 19.66 11.49
C LYS A 3 -2.58 19.11 12.55
N GLN A 4 -3.85 18.89 12.21
CA GLN A 4 -4.79 18.28 13.14
C GLN A 4 -4.31 16.87 13.45
N LYS A 5 -4.14 16.56 14.74
CA LYS A 5 -3.80 15.22 15.22
C LYS A 5 -5.01 14.30 15.02
N ILE A 6 -4.78 13.04 14.64
CA ILE A 6 -5.84 12.03 14.51
C ILE A 6 -6.53 11.82 15.87
N SER A 7 -7.86 11.72 15.88
CA SER A 7 -8.63 11.46 17.10
C SER A 7 -8.85 9.97 17.36
N ASP A 8 -9.17 9.60 18.60
CA ASP A 8 -9.42 8.19 18.95
C ASP A 8 -10.58 7.57 18.16
N LYS A 9 -11.62 8.36 17.85
CA LYS A 9 -12.72 7.93 16.98
C LYS A 9 -12.27 7.68 15.54
N GLN A 10 -11.34 8.49 15.03
CA GLN A 10 -10.76 8.32 13.70
C GLN A 10 -9.82 7.10 13.63
N ILE A 11 -9.06 6.85 14.69
CA ILE A 11 -8.27 5.61 14.83
C ILE A 11 -9.19 4.40 14.84
N ARG A 12 -10.25 4.42 15.66
CA ARG A 12 -11.22 3.32 15.71
C ARG A 12 -11.91 3.12 14.38
N PHE A 13 -12.29 4.21 13.69
CA PHE A 13 -12.82 4.13 12.34
C PHE A 13 -11.88 3.40 11.38
N ALA A 14 -10.58 3.72 11.40
CA ALA A 14 -9.60 3.07 10.53
C ALA A 14 -9.52 1.56 10.80
N GLN A 15 -9.52 1.15 12.08
CA GLN A 15 -9.52 -0.26 12.49
C GLN A 15 -10.78 -1.00 12.01
N GLU A 16 -11.96 -0.40 12.18
CA GLU A 16 -13.23 -1.03 11.79
C GLU A 16 -13.39 -1.10 10.26
N TYR A 17 -12.86 -0.10 9.55
CA TYR A 17 -12.88 -0.04 8.08
C TYR A 17 -12.01 -1.10 7.43
N MET A 18 -10.89 -1.49 8.07
CA MET A 18 -10.01 -2.57 7.59
C MET A 18 -10.70 -3.93 7.49
N ILE A 19 -11.84 -4.13 8.17
CA ILE A 19 -12.54 -5.41 8.23
C ILE A 19 -13.33 -5.67 6.95
N ASP A 20 -14.11 -4.69 6.47
CA ASP A 20 -15.07 -4.88 5.38
C ASP A 20 -15.08 -3.75 4.34
N SER A 21 -14.19 -2.75 4.49
CA SER A 21 -14.15 -1.54 3.66
C SER A 21 -15.50 -0.81 3.56
N ASN A 22 -16.37 -0.96 4.57
CA ASN A 22 -17.68 -0.31 4.62
C ASN A 22 -17.63 0.97 5.47
N ALA A 23 -17.60 2.13 4.82
CA ALA A 23 -17.47 3.43 5.48
C ALA A 23 -18.57 3.71 6.52
N THR A 24 -19.83 3.41 6.18
CA THR A 24 -20.98 3.72 7.04
C THR A 24 -20.99 2.81 8.27
N GLN A 25 -20.70 1.51 8.06
CA GLN A 25 -20.66 0.55 9.15
C GLN A 25 -19.45 0.79 10.06
N ALA A 26 -18.27 1.07 9.49
CA ALA A 26 -17.09 1.44 10.25
C ALA A 26 -17.30 2.69 11.11
N ALA A 27 -17.97 3.73 10.57
CA ALA A 27 -18.34 4.91 11.35
C ALA A 27 -19.31 4.57 12.49
N THR A 28 -20.30 3.72 12.25
CA THR A 28 -21.22 3.28 13.30
C THR A 28 -20.48 2.53 14.40
N ARG A 29 -19.60 1.58 14.04
CA ARG A 29 -18.79 0.77 14.98
C ARG A 29 -17.77 1.62 15.74
N ALA A 30 -17.27 2.69 15.12
CA ALA A 30 -16.37 3.67 15.74
C ALA A 30 -17.07 4.68 16.67
N GLY A 31 -18.39 4.58 16.87
CA GLY A 31 -19.13 5.43 17.80
C GLY A 31 -19.52 6.80 17.22
N TYR A 32 -19.71 6.90 15.90
CA TYR A 32 -20.40 8.02 15.27
C TYR A 32 -21.92 7.81 15.34
N ALA A 33 -22.68 8.91 15.41
CA ALA A 33 -24.13 8.83 15.48
C ALA A 33 -24.70 8.23 14.18
N LYS A 34 -25.62 7.26 14.31
CA LYS A 34 -26.18 6.49 13.17
C LYS A 34 -26.70 7.38 12.04
N ILE A 35 -27.41 8.45 12.37
CA ILE A 35 -27.99 9.41 11.39
C ILE A 35 -26.88 10.07 10.55
N SER A 36 -25.72 10.32 11.15
CA SER A 36 -24.57 10.98 10.51
C SER A 36 -23.48 10.01 10.03
N ALA A 37 -23.65 8.70 10.21
CA ALA A 37 -22.59 7.71 9.99
C ALA A 37 -22.12 7.67 8.53
N LYS A 38 -23.04 7.82 7.58
CA LYS A 38 -22.72 7.87 6.14
C LYS A 38 -21.79 9.04 5.81
N VAL A 39 -22.15 10.25 6.24
CA VAL A 39 -21.36 11.47 6.00
C VAL A 39 -20.04 11.41 6.76
N SER A 40 -20.07 11.00 8.03
CA SER A 40 -18.87 10.86 8.86
C SER A 40 -17.88 9.86 8.29
N GLY A 41 -18.36 8.72 7.79
CA GLY A 41 -17.52 7.72 7.14
C GLY A 41 -16.84 8.24 5.88
N HIS A 42 -17.57 8.95 5.02
CA HIS A 42 -16.97 9.59 3.84
C HIS A 42 -15.92 10.64 4.21
N ASN A 43 -16.22 11.49 5.20
CA ASN A 43 -15.26 12.49 5.70
C ASN A 43 -14.00 11.84 6.31
N CYS A 44 -14.14 10.69 6.98
CA CYS A 44 -13.00 9.97 7.51
C CYS A 44 -12.12 9.40 6.38
N ILE A 45 -12.71 8.83 5.33
CA ILE A 45 -11.94 8.29 4.20
C ILE A 45 -11.17 9.37 3.45
N THR A 46 -11.72 10.58 3.34
CA THR A 46 -11.03 11.69 2.68
C THR A 46 -9.99 12.38 3.58
N ASN A 47 -10.06 12.17 4.89
CA ASN A 47 -9.15 12.77 5.87
C ASN A 47 -7.72 12.20 5.73
N TYR A 48 -6.75 13.09 5.56
CA TYR A 48 -5.34 12.73 5.40
C TYR A 48 -4.79 11.86 6.55
N ASN A 49 -5.11 12.18 7.81
CA ASN A 49 -4.57 11.43 8.95
C ASN A 49 -5.17 10.03 9.04
N VAL A 50 -6.46 9.89 8.72
CA VAL A 50 -7.12 8.58 8.65
C VAL A 50 -6.52 7.73 7.53
N LYS A 51 -6.24 8.33 6.36
CA LYS A 51 -5.53 7.63 5.28
C LYS A 51 -4.15 7.15 5.71
N GLN A 52 -3.38 7.98 6.43
CA GLN A 52 -2.10 7.56 6.98
C GLN A 52 -2.23 6.40 7.97
N GLU A 53 -3.24 6.42 8.84
CA GLU A 53 -3.46 5.34 9.80
C GLU A 53 -3.88 4.04 9.12
N LEU A 54 -4.76 4.11 8.12
CA LEU A 54 -5.13 2.96 7.29
C LEU A 54 -3.90 2.35 6.62
N ALA A 55 -3.02 3.16 6.03
CA ALA A 55 -1.80 2.68 5.41
C ALA A 55 -0.88 1.94 6.41
N LYS A 56 -0.76 2.44 7.65
CA LYS A 56 -0.01 1.76 8.71
C LYS A 56 -0.64 0.42 9.10
N LEU A 57 -1.96 0.38 9.26
CA LEU A 57 -2.68 -0.85 9.59
C LEU A 57 -2.53 -1.90 8.47
N GLN A 58 -2.63 -1.49 7.21
CA GLN A 58 -2.38 -2.35 6.05
C GLN A 58 -0.96 -2.90 6.04
N ALA A 59 0.04 -2.03 6.26
CA ALA A 59 1.44 -2.45 6.31
C ALA A 59 1.70 -3.44 7.46
N LYS A 60 1.10 -3.21 8.63
CA LYS A 60 1.21 -4.13 9.77
C LYS A 60 0.58 -5.48 9.48
N ALA A 61 -0.64 -5.50 8.93
CA ALA A 61 -1.33 -6.73 8.56
C ALA A 61 -0.56 -7.52 7.49
N ALA A 62 -0.02 -6.82 6.48
CA ALA A 62 0.82 -7.42 5.45
C ALA A 62 2.10 -8.06 6.04
N ALA A 63 2.74 -7.37 7.00
CA ALA A 63 3.91 -7.89 7.70
C ALA A 63 3.59 -9.10 8.59
N GLU A 64 2.46 -9.11 9.29
CA GLU A 64 2.02 -10.26 10.11
C GLU A 64 1.73 -11.51 9.26
N ILE A 65 1.17 -11.32 8.06
CA ILE A 65 0.91 -12.41 7.10
C ILE A 65 2.19 -12.81 6.35
N GLY A 66 3.27 -12.01 6.44
CA GLY A 66 4.51 -12.22 5.70
C GLY A 66 4.39 -11.92 4.20
N PHE A 67 3.31 -11.28 3.76
CA PHE A 67 3.09 -10.91 2.37
C PHE A 67 3.51 -9.46 2.15
N THR A 68 4.82 -9.23 2.08
CA THR A 68 5.42 -7.92 1.80
C THR A 68 5.80 -7.76 0.33
N ILE A 69 6.21 -6.55 -0.08
CA ILE A 69 6.73 -6.31 -1.44
C ILE A 69 7.96 -7.19 -1.69
N GLU A 70 8.84 -7.35 -0.69
CA GLU A 70 10.02 -8.20 -0.75
C GLU A 70 9.62 -9.67 -0.93
N ARG A 71 8.59 -10.15 -0.22
CA ARG A 71 8.09 -11.51 -0.41
C ARG A 71 7.52 -11.70 -1.81
N ALA A 72 6.74 -10.75 -2.31
CA ALA A 72 6.18 -10.80 -3.65
C ALA A 72 7.29 -10.80 -4.73
N GLN A 73 8.33 -9.98 -4.56
CA GLN A 73 9.51 -9.98 -5.43
C GLN A 73 10.20 -11.34 -5.43
N GLN A 74 10.42 -11.92 -4.25
CA GLN A 74 11.06 -13.23 -4.10
C GLN A 74 10.27 -14.33 -4.82
N MET A 75 8.94 -14.34 -4.68
CA MET A 75 8.07 -15.27 -5.42
C MET A 75 8.22 -15.09 -6.94
N TYR A 76 8.24 -13.86 -7.45
CA TYR A 76 8.48 -13.63 -8.88
C TYR A 76 9.87 -14.09 -9.34
N LEU A 77 10.90 -13.98 -8.51
CA LEU A 77 12.23 -14.49 -8.84
C LEU A 77 12.25 -16.02 -8.92
N GLU A 78 11.61 -16.69 -7.96
CA GLU A 78 11.42 -18.15 -7.94
C GLU A 78 10.66 -18.63 -9.19
N ASP A 79 9.55 -17.97 -9.53
CA ASP A 79 8.76 -18.27 -10.74
C ASP A 79 9.56 -18.03 -12.02
N ARG A 80 10.36 -16.95 -12.06
CA ARG A 80 11.21 -16.63 -13.21
C ARG A 80 12.30 -17.67 -13.41
N GLU A 81 12.91 -18.14 -12.32
CA GLU A 81 13.92 -19.20 -12.36
C GLU A 81 13.30 -20.52 -12.82
N PHE A 82 12.15 -20.90 -12.26
CA PHE A 82 11.41 -22.09 -12.67
C PHE A 82 11.04 -22.04 -14.15
N ALA A 83 10.47 -20.92 -14.62
CA ALA A 83 10.13 -20.70 -16.02
C ALA A 83 11.37 -20.83 -16.94
N SER A 84 12.54 -20.40 -16.48
CA SER A 84 13.79 -20.58 -17.21
C SER A 84 14.21 -22.05 -17.31
N LYS A 85 14.03 -22.84 -16.24
CA LYS A 85 14.35 -24.28 -16.24
C LYS A 85 13.45 -25.08 -17.18
N VAL A 86 12.19 -24.68 -17.32
CA VAL A 86 11.22 -25.35 -18.20
C VAL A 86 11.11 -24.73 -19.60
N ASN A 87 12.05 -23.84 -19.98
CA ASN A 87 12.07 -23.14 -21.28
C ASN A 87 10.79 -22.35 -21.62
N GLN A 88 10.08 -21.84 -20.62
CA GLN A 88 8.87 -21.04 -20.81
C GLN A 88 9.20 -19.54 -20.84
N ALA A 89 9.74 -19.07 -21.97
CA ALA A 89 10.19 -17.69 -22.14
C ALA A 89 9.09 -16.64 -21.86
N GLY A 90 7.84 -16.91 -22.26
CA GLY A 90 6.71 -16.02 -21.99
C GLY A 90 6.44 -15.81 -20.50
N ALA A 91 6.40 -16.90 -19.72
CA ALA A 91 6.21 -16.84 -18.28
C ALA A 91 7.36 -16.09 -17.57
N ARG A 92 8.58 -16.26 -18.07
CA ARG A 92 9.77 -15.54 -17.57
C ARG A 92 9.66 -14.02 -17.75
N VAL A 93 9.17 -13.57 -18.90
CA VAL A 93 8.91 -12.16 -19.17
C VAL A 93 7.81 -11.65 -18.25
N THR A 94 6.70 -12.39 -18.10
CA THR A 94 5.61 -12.02 -17.19
C THR A 94 6.07 -11.84 -15.75
N ALA A 95 6.91 -12.74 -15.24
CA ALA A 95 7.49 -12.60 -13.89
C ALA A 95 8.35 -11.33 -13.76
N THR A 96 9.13 -11.01 -14.80
CA THR A 96 9.94 -9.77 -14.85
C THR A 96 9.06 -8.53 -14.88
N THR A 97 7.99 -8.53 -15.68
CA THR A 97 7.00 -7.46 -15.71
C THR A 97 6.32 -7.29 -14.34
N GLY A 98 6.00 -8.39 -13.64
CA GLY A 98 5.48 -8.36 -12.28
C GLY A 98 6.40 -7.62 -11.31
N ILE A 99 7.70 -7.91 -11.36
CA ILE A 99 8.72 -7.19 -10.58
C ILE A 99 8.74 -5.70 -10.95
N CYS A 100 8.75 -5.34 -12.23
CA CYS A 100 8.71 -3.93 -12.65
C CYS A 100 7.48 -3.19 -12.12
N ARG A 101 6.31 -3.84 -12.10
CA ARG A 101 5.07 -3.27 -11.56
C ARG A 101 5.11 -3.06 -10.06
N LEU A 102 5.73 -3.97 -9.29
CA LEU A 102 5.90 -3.80 -7.83
C LEU A 102 6.64 -2.50 -7.48
N TYR A 103 7.57 -2.07 -8.35
CA TYR A 103 8.34 -0.84 -8.17
C TYR A 103 7.81 0.36 -8.96
N GLY A 104 6.63 0.24 -9.60
CA GLY A 104 6.05 1.31 -10.40
C GLY A 104 6.86 1.69 -11.65
N MET A 105 7.71 0.78 -12.14
CA MET A 105 8.55 0.99 -13.33
C MET A 105 7.81 0.70 -14.65
N ASP A 106 6.63 0.08 -14.59
CA ASP A 106 5.76 -0.19 -15.75
C ASP A 106 4.51 0.71 -15.68
N LYS A 107 4.49 1.78 -16.50
CA LYS A 107 3.45 2.81 -16.50
C LYS A 107 2.21 2.46 -17.34
N ASP A 108 2.24 1.35 -18.08
CA ASP A 108 1.16 0.94 -18.99
C ASP A 108 0.19 -0.07 -18.36
N ALA A 109 0.31 -0.33 -17.05
CA ALA A 109 -0.69 -1.07 -16.29
C ALA A 109 -1.93 -0.19 -16.06
N GLY A 110 -2.78 -0.08 -17.09
CA GLY A 110 -4.08 0.58 -17.13
C GLY A 110 -4.64 1.08 -15.80
N GLY A 111 -4.38 2.36 -15.51
CA GLY A 111 -4.93 3.03 -14.34
C GLY A 111 -4.49 4.47 -14.30
N ASN A 112 -5.28 5.36 -14.91
CA ASN A 112 -5.18 6.81 -14.74
C ASN A 112 -5.63 7.23 -13.32
N ARG A 113 -5.08 6.58 -12.29
CA ARG A 113 -5.29 6.87 -10.87
C ARG A 113 -3.92 7.07 -10.27
N GLU A 114 -3.66 8.28 -9.79
CA GLU A 114 -2.50 8.59 -8.96
C GLU A 114 -2.38 7.57 -7.82
N GLN A 115 -1.55 6.54 -8.01
CA GLN A 115 -1.12 5.70 -6.91
C GLN A 115 -0.09 6.51 -6.15
N THR A 116 -0.48 7.08 -5.01
CA THR A 116 0.48 7.56 -4.02
C THR A 116 1.19 6.33 -3.46
N ILE A 117 2.25 5.90 -4.15
CA ILE A 117 3.18 4.91 -3.64
C ILE A 117 4.01 5.63 -2.58
N ILE A 118 3.65 5.45 -1.30
CA ILE A 118 4.53 5.86 -0.21
C ILE A 118 5.68 4.84 -0.20
N VAL A 119 6.73 5.13 -0.97
CA VAL A 119 7.99 4.40 -0.91
C VAL A 119 8.63 4.71 0.45
N ILE A 120 8.32 3.89 1.47
CA ILE A 120 9.07 3.90 2.74
C ILE A 120 10.31 3.03 2.55
N SER A 121 11.18 3.41 1.62
CA SER A 121 12.56 2.95 1.64
C SER A 121 13.35 3.95 2.47
N PRO A 122 14.16 3.54 3.47
CA PRO A 122 15.15 4.45 4.02
C PRO A 122 16.03 4.91 2.84
N ARG A 123 16.16 6.24 2.65
CA ARG A 123 17.16 6.78 1.72
C ARG A 123 18.50 6.18 2.12
N LYS A 124 19.06 5.27 1.30
CA LYS A 124 20.50 5.06 1.33
C LYS A 124 21.11 6.38 0.89
N SER A 125 21.88 7.01 1.77
CA SER A 125 22.80 8.08 1.41
C SER A 125 23.75 7.50 0.35
N VAL A 126 23.58 7.94 -0.89
CA VAL A 126 24.59 7.72 -1.91
C VAL A 126 25.73 8.66 -1.56
N GLU A 127 26.80 8.13 -0.97
CA GLU A 127 28.07 8.84 -0.96
C GLU A 127 28.52 8.92 -2.41
N SER A 128 28.58 10.14 -2.94
CA SER A 128 29.13 10.44 -4.25
C SER A 128 30.64 10.24 -4.18
N GLU A 129 31.16 9.18 -4.78
CA GLU A 129 32.58 9.11 -5.13
C GLU A 129 32.83 10.11 -6.26
N VAL A 130 33.65 11.12 -5.94
CA VAL A 130 34.21 12.05 -6.91
C VAL A 130 35.27 11.27 -7.68
N ILE A 131 35.01 11.00 -8.96
CA ILE A 131 36.03 10.48 -9.87
C ILE A 131 36.82 11.70 -10.36
N ASP A 132 37.94 11.98 -9.71
CA ASP A 132 38.95 12.92 -10.22
C ASP A 132 39.87 12.17 -11.21
N GLY A 133 40.04 12.74 -12.41
CA GLY A 133 41.11 12.41 -13.35
C GLY A 133 40.65 11.82 -14.68
#